data_AF-A0A1G5SGX2-F1
#
_entry.id   AF-A0A1G5SGX2-F1
#
_cell.length_a   1.000
_cell.length_b   1.000
_cell.length_c   1.000
_cell.angle_alpha   90.00
_cell.angle_beta   90.00
_cell.angle_gamma   90.00
#
_symmetry.space_group_name_H-M   'P 1'
#
loop_
_entity.id
_entity.type
_entity.pdbx_description
1 polymer ?
#
loop_
_entity_poly.entity_id
_entity_poly.type
_entity_poly.pdbx_seq_one_letter_code
_entity_poly.pdbx_strand_id
1 'polypeptide(L)'
;MLQLTSDHGQQSSAAVVAINYEKLLEETLKRLFALYGDYMTSEQVSRELNYSENYFRKKIGNAQYQHLAWVKVINPARKKKGRFWVYGTAAVATYLGQV
;
A
#
# COMPACT_ATOMS: atom_id res chain seq x y z
N MET A 1 7.03 -38.98 37.00
CA MET A 1 7.11 -38.48 35.61
C MET A 1 5.71 -38.01 35.21
N LEU A 2 5.52 -36.71 35.00
CA LEU A 2 4.29 -36.17 34.44
C LEU A 2 4.69 -35.33 33.23
N GLN A 3 4.57 -35.94 32.05
CA GLN A 3 4.60 -35.22 30.78
C GLN A 3 3.22 -34.59 30.60
N LEU A 4 3.14 -33.27 30.79
CA LEU A 4 2.00 -32.47 30.36
C LEU A 4 2.27 -31.99 28.94
N THR A 5 1.28 -32.27 28.11
CA THR A 5 1.24 -32.21 26.66
C THR A 5 1.41 -30.81 26.10
N SER A 6 2.01 -30.77 24.91
CA SER A 6 2.30 -29.64 24.05
C SER A 6 1.26 -28.53 24.05
N ASP A 7 1.71 -27.36 24.46
CA ASP A 7 1.01 -26.08 24.35
C ASP A 7 1.13 -25.58 22.90
N HIS A 8 0.35 -26.17 21.98
CA HIS A 8 0.15 -25.59 20.65
C HIS A 8 -0.85 -24.45 20.78
N GLY A 9 -0.33 -23.31 21.22
CA GLY A 9 -1.05 -22.05 21.30
C GLY A 9 -1.76 -21.77 19.98
N GLN A 10 -3.09 -21.68 20.04
CA GLN A 10 -3.92 -21.13 18.99
C GLN A 10 -3.40 -19.72 18.67
N GLN A 11 -2.61 -19.60 17.60
CA GLN A 11 -2.32 -18.29 17.03
C GLN A 11 -3.67 -17.67 16.68
N SER A 12 -4.03 -16.60 17.39
CA SER A 12 -5.29 -15.90 17.19
C SER A 12 -5.38 -15.47 15.72
N SER A 13 -6.53 -15.63 15.07
CA SER A 13 -6.73 -15.31 13.66
C SER A 13 -6.24 -13.90 13.29
N ALA A 14 -6.36 -12.94 14.19
CA ALA A 14 -5.81 -11.58 14.05
C ALA A 14 -4.28 -11.54 13.91
N ALA A 15 -3.55 -12.38 14.64
CA ALA A 15 -2.08 -12.45 14.57
C ALA A 15 -1.62 -13.04 13.23
N VAL A 16 -2.29 -14.07 12.74
CA VAL A 16 -2.00 -14.67 11.42
C VAL A 16 -2.27 -13.67 10.28
N VAL A 17 -3.37 -12.91 10.37
CA VAL A 17 -3.70 -11.85 9.40
C VAL A 17 -2.66 -10.73 9.44
N ALA A 18 -2.21 -10.30 10.63
CA ALA A 18 -1.17 -9.27 10.76
C ALA A 18 0.16 -9.71 10.15
N ILE A 19 0.59 -10.96 10.40
CA ILE A 19 1.82 -11.51 9.81
C ILE A 19 1.74 -11.57 8.28
N ASN A 20 0.60 -11.99 7.74
CA ASN A 20 0.40 -12.03 6.29
C ASN A 20 0.40 -10.63 5.67
N TYR A 21 -0.19 -9.65 6.35
CA TYR A 21 -0.16 -8.24 5.94
C TYR A 21 1.27 -7.68 5.92
N GLU A 22 2.04 -7.89 6.99
CA GLU A 22 3.42 -7.39 7.09
C GLU A 22 4.31 -7.98 5.98
N LYS A 23 4.17 -9.28 5.73
CA LYS A 23 4.90 -9.95 4.65
C LYS A 23 4.51 -9.42 3.27
N LEU A 24 3.22 -9.29 2.99
CA LEU A 24 2.71 -8.77 1.71
C LEU A 24 3.16 -7.31 1.49
N LEU A 25 3.10 -6.50 2.54
CA LEU A 25 3.58 -5.13 2.53
C LEU A 25 5.08 -5.07 2.21
N GLU A 26 5.89 -5.88 2.88
CA GLU A 26 7.34 -5.91 2.67
C GLU A 26 7.70 -6.34 1.24
N GLU A 27 7.06 -7.40 0.72
CA GLU A 27 7.25 -7.88 -0.65
C GLU A 27 6.82 -6.82 -1.68
N THR A 28 5.68 -6.18 -1.45
CA THR A 28 5.16 -5.12 -2.32
C THR A 28 6.08 -3.91 -2.31
N LEU A 29 6.55 -3.50 -1.13
CA LEU A 29 7.45 -2.37 -0.98
C LEU A 29 8.78 -2.65 -1.70
N LYS A 30 9.39 -3.81 -1.48
CA LYS A 30 10.62 -4.22 -2.18
C LYS A 30 10.44 -4.19 -3.70
N ARG A 31 9.33 -4.75 -4.22
CA ARG A 31 9.03 -4.76 -5.66
C ARG A 31 8.90 -3.35 -6.21
N LEU A 32 8.08 -2.50 -5.57
CA LEU A 32 7.82 -1.16 -6.08
C LEU A 32 9.04 -0.25 -5.99
N PHE A 33 9.85 -0.34 -4.93
CA PHE A 33 11.10 0.40 -4.83
C PHE A 33 12.11 -0.05 -5.89
N ALA A 34 12.22 -1.34 -6.16
CA ALA A 34 13.09 -1.85 -7.21
C ALA A 34 12.68 -1.36 -8.61
N LEU A 35 11.37 -1.21 -8.87
CA LEU A 35 10.85 -0.78 -10.17
C LEU A 35 10.83 0.74 -10.36
N TYR A 36 10.52 1.50 -9.31
CA TYR A 36 10.18 2.92 -9.42
C TYR A 36 11.01 3.85 -8.52
N GLY A 37 11.75 3.31 -7.56
CA GLY A 37 12.49 4.07 -6.55
C GLY A 37 11.57 4.69 -5.49
N ASP A 38 11.98 5.81 -4.90
CA ASP A 38 11.29 6.46 -3.77
C ASP A 38 9.92 7.09 -4.14
N TYR A 39 9.75 7.45 -5.41
CA TYR A 39 8.59 8.20 -5.88
C TYR A 39 8.07 7.65 -7.21
N MET A 40 6.75 7.51 -7.31
CA MET A 40 6.04 7.04 -8.49
C MET A 40 5.30 8.19 -9.20
N THR A 41 5.19 8.11 -10.53
CA THR A 41 4.37 9.01 -11.35
C THR A 41 2.89 8.66 -11.29
N SER A 42 2.01 9.56 -11.74
CA SER A 42 0.57 9.27 -11.82
C SER A 42 0.26 8.04 -12.68
N GLU A 43 0.98 7.87 -13.78
CA GLU A 43 0.87 6.71 -14.66
C GLU A 43 1.23 5.41 -13.92
N GLN A 44 2.38 5.37 -13.26
CA GLN A 44 2.86 4.20 -12.53
C GLN A 44 1.89 3.80 -11.41
N VAL A 45 1.43 4.77 -10.60
CA VAL A 45 0.46 4.49 -9.54
C VAL A 45 -0.86 4.00 -10.11
N SER A 46 -1.36 4.60 -11.19
CA SER A 46 -2.61 4.15 -11.81
C SER A 46 -2.52 2.72 -12.33
N ARG A 47 -1.37 2.34 -12.91
CA ARG A 47 -1.12 0.98 -13.40
C ARG A 47 -1.13 -0.04 -12.25
N GLU A 48 -0.45 0.26 -11.16
CA GLU A 48 -0.40 -0.61 -9.97
C GLU A 48 -1.77 -0.76 -9.29
N LEU A 49 -2.62 0.27 -9.36
CA LEU A 49 -3.99 0.22 -8.86
C LEU A 49 -5.00 -0.38 -9.86
N ASN A 50 -4.55 -0.82 -11.04
CA ASN A 50 -5.40 -1.27 -12.15
C ASN A 50 -6.47 -0.23 -12.55
N TYR A 51 -6.10 1.05 -12.52
CA TYR A 51 -6.94 2.17 -12.95
C TYR A 51 -6.40 2.80 -14.24
N SER A 52 -7.26 3.51 -14.97
CA SER A 52 -6.78 4.43 -15.98
C SER A 52 -6.13 5.66 -15.33
N GLU A 53 -5.08 6.20 -15.96
CA GLU A 53 -4.40 7.39 -15.44
C GLU A 53 -5.37 8.57 -15.30
N ASN A 54 -6.29 8.73 -16.26
CA ASN A 54 -7.33 9.77 -16.22
C ASN A 54 -8.25 9.64 -15.00
N TYR A 55 -8.68 8.42 -14.68
CA TYR A 55 -9.50 8.16 -13.50
C TYR A 55 -8.74 8.51 -12.22
N PHE A 56 -7.48 8.06 -12.13
CA PHE A 56 -6.61 8.34 -10.98
C PHE A 56 -6.43 9.85 -10.76
N ARG A 57 -6.03 10.59 -11.81
CA ARG A 57 -5.79 12.04 -11.75
C ARG A 57 -7.03 12.83 -11.38
N LYS A 58 -8.20 12.43 -11.89
CA LYS A 58 -9.48 13.08 -11.56
C LYS A 58 -9.84 12.95 -10.08
N LYS A 59 -9.42 11.87 -9.43
CA LYS A 59 -9.82 11.54 -8.06
C LYS A 59 -8.82 11.99 -7.00
N ILE A 60 -7.52 11.74 -7.21
CA ILE A 60 -6.49 12.03 -6.21
C ILE A 60 -6.40 13.51 -5.83
N GLY A 61 -6.74 14.42 -6.75
CA GLY A 61 -6.69 15.87 -6.54
C GLY A 61 -8.00 16.50 -6.05
N ASN A 62 -9.10 15.76 -5.95
CA ASN A 62 -10.43 16.32 -5.72
C ASN A 62 -10.95 15.98 -4.31
N ALA A 63 -11.37 17.02 -3.57
CA ALA A 63 -11.87 16.93 -2.21
C ALA A 63 -13.06 15.96 -2.05
N GLN A 64 -13.92 15.87 -3.07
CA GLN A 64 -15.08 14.97 -3.05
C GLN A 64 -14.69 13.49 -2.95
N TYR A 65 -13.49 13.11 -3.39
CA TYR A 65 -13.03 11.72 -3.39
C TYR A 65 -12.06 11.38 -2.25
N GLN A 66 -11.84 12.29 -1.30
CA GLN A 66 -11.00 12.04 -0.12
C GLN A 66 -11.54 10.93 0.80
N HIS A 67 -12.79 10.50 0.60
CA HIS A 67 -13.35 9.37 1.34
C HIS A 67 -12.82 8.01 0.85
N LEU A 68 -12.31 7.92 -0.38
CA LEU A 68 -11.79 6.67 -0.95
C LEU A 68 -10.53 6.22 -0.21
N ALA A 69 -10.47 4.93 0.14
CA ALA A 69 -9.36 4.37 0.93
C ALA A 69 -7.98 4.66 0.32
N TRP A 70 -7.80 4.37 -0.97
CA TRP A 70 -6.54 4.65 -1.66
C TRP A 70 -6.18 6.13 -1.72
N VAL A 71 -7.17 7.03 -1.82
CA VAL A 71 -6.93 8.49 -1.81
C VAL A 71 -6.45 8.93 -0.43
N LYS A 72 -7.06 8.42 0.65
CA LYS A 72 -6.65 8.73 2.03
C LYS A 72 -5.21 8.33 2.30
N VAL A 73 -4.79 7.19 1.78
CA VAL A 73 -3.43 6.67 1.98
C VAL A 73 -2.42 7.40 1.08
N ILE A 74 -2.73 7.59 -0.20
CA ILE A 74 -1.75 8.03 -1.21
C ILE A 74 -1.64 9.57 -1.29
N ASN A 75 -2.74 10.31 -1.14
CA ASN A 75 -2.74 11.76 -1.35
C ASN A 75 -1.84 12.52 -0.35
N PRO A 76 -1.76 12.17 0.95
CA PRO A 76 -0.83 12.83 1.87
C PRO A 76 0.65 12.66 1.49
N ALA A 77 1.00 11.57 0.81
CA ALA A 77 2.36 11.30 0.33
C ALA A 77 2.66 11.93 -1.04
N ARG A 78 1.80 12.84 -1.52
CA ARG A 78 1.96 13.53 -2.79
C ARG A 78 2.98 14.67 -2.66
N LYS A 79 3.98 14.69 -3.53
CA LYS A 79 5.02 15.72 -3.59
C LYS A 79 5.09 16.35 -4.98
N LYS A 80 5.41 17.65 -5.02
CA LYS A 80 5.66 18.35 -6.28
C LYS A 80 7.13 18.18 -6.67
N LYS A 81 7.39 17.64 -7.86
CA LYS A 81 8.75 17.50 -8.44
C LYS A 81 8.77 18.18 -9.80
N GLY A 82 9.25 19.43 -9.81
CA GLY A 82 9.16 20.30 -10.99
C GLY A 82 7.71 20.60 -11.36
N ARG A 83 7.32 20.25 -12.60
CA ARG A 83 5.96 20.46 -13.12
C ARG A 83 4.99 19.31 -12.77
N PHE A 84 5.49 18.19 -12.28
CA PHE A 84 4.71 16.98 -12.07
C PHE A 84 4.46 16.70 -10.59
N TRP A 85 3.30 16.11 -10.30
CA TRP A 85 3.01 15.51 -9.01
C TRP A 85 3.51 14.06 -9.02
N VAL A 86 4.25 13.71 -7.97
CA VAL A 86 4.74 12.35 -7.70
C VAL A 86 4.22 11.87 -6.36
N TYR A 87 4.20 10.56 -6.15
CA TYR A 87 3.61 9.92 -4.97
C TYR A 87 4.63 9.01 -4.32
N GLY A 88 4.73 9.05 -3.00
CA GLY A 88 5.68 8.20 -2.27
C GLY A 88 5.38 6.72 -2.46
N THR A 89 6.38 5.95 -2.90
CA THR A 89 6.26 4.50 -3.17
C THR A 89 5.79 3.73 -1.94
N ALA A 90 6.25 4.10 -0.75
CA ALA A 90 5.85 3.49 0.51
C ALA A 90 4.33 3.61 0.78
N ALA A 91 3.71 4.74 0.43
CA ALA A 91 2.27 4.93 0.62
C ALA A 91 1.45 4.08 -0.35
N VAL A 92 1.92 3.95 -1.59
CA VAL A 92 1.29 3.07 -2.60
C VAL A 92 1.41 1.61 -2.16
N ALA A 93 2.58 1.19 -1.68
CA ALA A 93 2.80 -0.14 -1.12
C ALA A 93 1.90 -0.41 0.10
N THR A 94 1.75 0.58 0.98
CA THR A 94 0.88 0.48 2.16
C THR A 94 -0.56 0.19 1.76
N TYR A 95 -1.08 0.90 0.74
CA TYR A 95 -2.43 0.62 0.26
C TYR A 95 -2.54 -0.76 -0.40
N LEU A 96 -1.60 -1.13 -1.26
CA LEU A 96 -1.64 -2.42 -1.97
C LEU A 96 -1.45 -3.62 -1.04
N GLY A 97 -0.68 -3.46 0.04
CA GLY A 97 -0.54 -4.50 1.07
C GLY A 97 -1.80 -4.72 1.91
N GLN A 98 -2.77 -3.80 1.87
CA GLN A 98 -4.06 -3.94 2.56
C GLN A 98 -5.11 -4.71 1.73
N VAL A 99 -4.90 -4.86 0.42
CA VAL A 99 -5.89 -5.37 -0.55
C VAL A 99 -5.69 -6.86 -0.80
#